data_AF-A0A183LNV8-F1
#
_entry.id   AF-A0A183LNV8-F1
#
_cell.length_a   1.000
_cell.length_b   1.000
_cell.length_c   1.000
_cell.angle_alpha   90.00
_cell.angle_beta   90.00
_cell.angle_gamma   90.00
#
_symmetry.space_group_name_H-M   'P 1'
#
loop_
_entity.id
_entity.type
_entity.pdbx_description
1 polymer ?
#
loop_
_entity_poly.entity_id
_entity_poly.type
_entity_poly.pdbx_seq_one_letter_code
_entity_poly.pdbx_strand_id
1 'polypeptide(L)'
;ESYCICPEGTYGKYCELTRGQWGQWSPWSECSPNCGLYNHRRRIRTRDCLGEACSGGLGYLHMEFCDTKPCSNEILMLNRINSSQEIQKLKMLQVQGTRHVEILGGIAKYLLLITCIFSVTTVTAMIIVVYCL
;
A
#
# COMPACT_ATOMS: atom_id res chain seq x y z
N GLU A 1 -20.45 -33.39 37.54
CA GLU A 1 -21.59 -32.96 36.70
C GLU A 1 -21.28 -33.30 35.24
N SER A 2 -22.20 -33.92 34.53
CA SER A 2 -22.07 -34.23 33.10
C SER A 2 -22.87 -33.19 32.29
N TYR A 3 -22.21 -32.51 31.35
CA TYR A 3 -22.85 -31.62 30.39
C TYR A 3 -22.96 -32.34 29.03
N CYS A 4 -24.02 -32.06 28.28
CA CYS A 4 -24.19 -32.56 26.92
C CYS A 4 -23.34 -31.75 25.93
N ILE A 5 -22.78 -32.41 24.90
CA ILE A 5 -22.23 -31.71 23.74
C ILE A 5 -23.39 -31.42 22.80
N CYS A 6 -23.67 -30.14 22.56
CA CYS A 6 -24.82 -29.72 21.77
C CYS A 6 -24.52 -29.65 20.28
N PRO A 7 -25.50 -30.00 19.40
CA PRO A 7 -25.39 -29.81 17.96
C PRO A 7 -25.34 -28.31 17.60
N GLU A 8 -24.83 -28.01 16.41
CA GLU A 8 -24.73 -26.62 15.93
C GLU A 8 -26.09 -25.91 15.97
N GLY A 9 -26.09 -24.68 16.50
CA GLY A 9 -27.31 -23.89 16.65
C GLY A 9 -28.08 -24.11 17.94
N THR A 10 -27.64 -24.98 18.87
CA THR A 10 -28.28 -25.16 20.18
C THR A 10 -27.33 -24.89 21.35
N TYR A 11 -27.88 -24.65 22.55
CA TYR A 11 -27.15 -24.45 23.80
C TYR A 11 -28.04 -24.80 25.02
N GLY A 12 -27.46 -24.76 26.23
CA GLY A 12 -28.15 -25.13 27.47
C GLY A 12 -27.54 -26.36 28.13
N LYS A 13 -28.04 -26.75 29.31
CA LYS A 13 -27.52 -27.91 30.06
C LYS A 13 -27.85 -29.22 29.35
N TYR A 14 -28.99 -29.25 28.66
CA TYR A 14 -29.57 -30.38 27.95
C TYR A 14 -29.83 -30.07 26.46
N CYS A 15 -29.22 -29.02 25.92
CA CYS A 15 -29.38 -28.54 24.53
C CYS A 15 -30.82 -28.16 24.17
N GLU A 16 -31.54 -27.61 25.14
CA GLU A 16 -32.95 -27.25 25.05
C GLU A 16 -33.20 -25.85 24.44
N LEU A 17 -32.16 -25.02 24.31
CA LEU A 17 -32.26 -23.65 23.80
C LEU A 17 -31.70 -23.55 22.37
N THR A 18 -32.41 -22.79 21.52
CA THR A 18 -32.01 -22.54 20.13
C THR A 18 -31.29 -21.20 20.01
N ARG A 19 -30.18 -21.15 19.29
CA ARG A 19 -29.42 -19.93 19.05
C ARG A 19 -30.17 -19.02 18.07
N GLY A 20 -30.17 -17.73 18.38
CA GLY A 20 -30.64 -16.69 17.48
C GLY A 20 -29.73 -16.51 16.28
N GLN A 21 -30.26 -15.82 15.27
CA GLN A 21 -29.50 -15.42 14.08
C GLN A 21 -29.07 -13.96 14.20
N TRP A 22 -27.93 -13.64 13.62
CA TRP A 22 -27.50 -12.25 13.53
C TRP A 22 -28.42 -11.46 12.60
N GLY A 23 -28.90 -10.31 13.07
CA GLY A 23 -29.66 -9.37 12.28
C GLY A 23 -28.81 -8.65 11.24
N GLN A 24 -29.46 -7.75 10.50
CA GLN A 24 -28.77 -6.89 9.53
C GLN A 24 -27.76 -5.99 10.24
N TRP A 25 -26.66 -5.73 9.54
CA TRP A 25 -25.69 -4.74 9.99
C TRP A 25 -26.29 -3.34 9.95
N SER A 26 -26.02 -2.55 10.98
CA SER A 26 -26.23 -1.11 10.95
C SER A 26 -25.39 -0.50 9.83
N PRO A 27 -25.75 0.72 9.39
CA PRO A 27 -24.82 1.56 8.65
C PRO A 27 -23.51 1.72 9.42
N TRP A 28 -22.43 1.97 8.68
CA TRP A 28 -21.15 2.33 9.27
C TRP A 28 -21.26 3.67 9.99
N SER A 29 -20.62 3.77 11.15
CA SER A 29 -20.39 5.06 11.80
C SER A 29 -19.46 5.93 10.96
N GLU A 30 -19.49 7.22 11.24
CA GLU A 30 -18.43 8.11 10.78
C GLU A 30 -17.07 7.70 11.34
N CYS A 31 -16.02 8.04 10.59
CA CYS A 31 -14.65 7.81 11.01
C CYS A 31 -14.28 8.72 12.17
N SER A 32 -13.95 8.12 13.31
CA SER A 32 -13.51 8.82 14.51
C SER A 32 -12.12 8.35 14.95
N PRO A 33 -11.21 9.26 15.30
CA PRO A 33 -11.30 10.72 15.15
C PRO A 33 -11.37 11.19 13.67
N ASN A 34 -11.78 12.44 13.45
CA ASN A 34 -11.91 13.01 12.09
C ASN A 34 -10.54 13.18 11.39
N CYS A 35 -9.44 13.14 12.12
CA CYS A 35 -8.08 13.15 11.60
C CYS A 35 -7.19 12.15 12.36
N GLY A 36 -6.09 11.73 11.77
CA GLY A 36 -5.09 10.83 12.31
C GLY A 36 -4.32 10.10 11.21
N LEU A 37 -3.04 9.85 11.47
CA LEU A 37 -2.18 8.99 10.66
C LEU A 37 -2.34 7.51 11.02
N TYR A 38 -2.20 6.64 10.02
CA TYR A 38 -2.00 5.19 10.15
C TYR A 38 -2.87 4.50 11.23
N ASN A 39 -4.00 3.92 10.82
CA ASN A 39 -4.88 3.14 11.70
C ASN A 39 -5.42 3.89 12.93
N HIS A 40 -5.21 5.21 13.03
CA HIS A 40 -5.81 6.02 14.10
C HIS A 40 -7.32 6.20 13.93
N ARG A 41 -7.74 6.39 12.68
CA ARG A 41 -9.15 6.65 12.36
C ARG A 41 -9.86 5.32 12.19
N ARG A 42 -11.01 5.18 12.85
CA ARG A 42 -11.81 3.95 12.81
C ARG A 42 -13.28 4.26 12.66
N ARG A 43 -14.00 3.34 12.03
CA ARG A 43 -15.46 3.30 12.00
C ARG A 43 -15.95 1.97 12.55
N ILE A 44 -17.14 2.00 13.11
CA ILE A 44 -17.78 0.82 13.70
C ILE A 44 -19.18 0.63 13.09
N ARG A 45 -19.64 -0.60 13.08
CA ARG A 45 -21.04 -0.93 12.87
C ARG A 45 -21.44 -2.05 13.81
N THR A 46 -22.71 -2.09 14.14
CA THR A 46 -23.27 -3.09 15.05
C THR A 46 -24.41 -3.85 14.39
N ARG A 47 -24.77 -4.99 14.96
CA ARG A 47 -25.96 -5.75 14.58
C ARG A 47 -26.57 -6.39 15.81
N ASP A 48 -27.87 -6.54 15.81
CA ASP A 48 -28.58 -7.16 16.92
C ASP A 48 -28.71 -8.66 16.74
N CYS A 49 -28.92 -9.37 17.85
CA CYS A 49 -29.27 -10.78 17.81
C CYS A 49 -30.79 -10.94 17.67
N LEU A 50 -31.23 -11.66 16.63
CA LEU A 50 -32.61 -12.05 16.43
C LEU A 50 -32.84 -13.39 17.16
N GLY A 51 -33.05 -13.33 18.48
CA GLY A 51 -33.25 -14.47 19.37
C GLY A 51 -32.64 -14.22 20.76
N GLU A 52 -32.64 -15.25 21.62
CA GLU A 52 -32.15 -15.10 23.00
C GLU A 52 -30.63 -15.10 23.11
N ALA A 53 -29.93 -15.84 22.24
CA ALA A 53 -28.47 -15.90 22.24
C ALA A 53 -27.89 -16.20 20.86
N CYS A 54 -27.02 -15.33 20.37
CA CYS A 54 -26.27 -15.54 19.12
C CYS A 54 -24.87 -16.08 19.42
N SER A 55 -24.31 -16.85 18.48
CA SER A 55 -22.95 -17.35 18.58
C SER A 55 -21.91 -16.29 18.23
N GLY A 56 -20.71 -16.41 18.83
CA GLY A 56 -19.56 -15.58 18.45
C GLY A 56 -19.28 -14.37 19.34
N GLY A 57 -19.88 -14.27 20.53
CA GLY A 57 -19.53 -13.26 21.54
C GLY A 57 -19.64 -11.83 21.02
N LEU A 58 -18.50 -11.18 20.79
CA LEU A 58 -18.42 -9.84 20.17
C LEU A 58 -18.78 -9.80 18.67
N GLY A 59 -19.36 -10.88 18.13
CA GLY A 59 -19.85 -10.95 16.76
C GLY A 59 -20.92 -9.91 16.40
N TYR A 60 -21.45 -9.16 17.38
CA TYR A 60 -22.33 -8.00 17.16
C TYR A 60 -21.58 -6.75 16.71
N LEU A 61 -20.26 -6.67 16.87
CA LEU A 61 -19.46 -5.47 16.61
C LEU A 61 -18.47 -5.73 15.47
N HIS A 62 -18.43 -4.83 14.50
CA HIS A 62 -17.41 -4.80 13.46
C HIS A 62 -16.71 -3.44 13.46
N MET A 63 -15.38 -3.47 13.45
CA MET A 63 -14.51 -2.29 13.40
C MET A 63 -13.65 -2.34 12.14
N GLU A 64 -13.48 -1.18 11.48
CA GLU A 64 -12.60 -1.02 10.33
C GLU A 64 -11.77 0.26 10.46
N PHE A 65 -10.54 0.23 9.94
CA PHE A 65 -9.70 1.42 9.82
C PHE A 65 -10.15 2.27 8.64
N CYS A 66 -10.14 3.58 8.83
CA CYS A 66 -10.45 4.54 7.77
C CYS A 66 -9.18 5.01 7.07
N ASP A 67 -9.37 5.68 5.93
CA ASP A 67 -8.28 6.35 5.22
C ASP A 67 -7.55 7.35 6.11
N THR A 68 -6.26 7.47 5.84
CA THR A 68 -5.40 8.42 6.54
C THR A 68 -5.83 9.84 6.21
N LYS A 69 -6.08 10.65 7.25
CA LYS A 69 -6.36 12.08 7.13
C LYS A 69 -5.57 12.80 8.20
N PRO A 70 -4.33 13.22 7.93
CA PRO A 70 -3.43 13.74 8.96
C PRO A 70 -4.03 14.95 9.69
N CYS A 71 -3.84 15.02 11.01
CA CYS A 71 -4.16 16.18 11.82
C CYS A 71 -3.15 17.32 11.56
N SER A 72 -3.51 18.57 11.88
CA SER A 72 -2.65 19.74 11.61
C SER A 72 -1.27 19.64 12.27
N ASN A 73 -1.19 19.11 13.49
CA ASN A 73 0.06 18.83 14.19
C ASN A 73 0.90 17.75 13.49
N GLU A 74 0.28 16.68 13.03
CA GLU A 74 0.95 15.62 12.27
C GLU A 74 1.50 16.15 10.95
N ILE A 75 0.75 17.01 10.25
CA ILE A 75 1.22 17.72 9.04
C ILE A 75 2.46 18.57 9.36
N LEU A 76 2.44 19.32 10.48
CA LEU A 76 3.60 20.13 10.89
C LEU A 76 4.83 19.25 11.18
N MET A 77 4.65 18.09 11.80
CA MET A 77 5.73 17.14 12.04
C MET A 77 6.28 16.56 10.73
N LEU A 78 5.41 16.14 9.82
CA LEU A 78 5.80 15.65 8.49
C LEU A 78 6.54 16.71 7.68
N ASN A 79 6.09 17.96 7.73
CA ASN A 79 6.78 19.08 7.09
C ASN A 79 8.16 19.32 7.70
N ARG A 80 8.29 19.25 9.03
CA ARG A 80 9.59 19.37 9.72
C ARG A 80 10.56 18.27 9.32
N ILE A 81 10.07 17.02 9.23
CA ILE A 81 10.85 15.88 8.76
C ILE A 81 11.28 16.11 7.31
N ASN A 82 10.35 16.48 6.42
CA ASN A 82 10.66 16.77 5.02
C ASN A 82 11.62 17.95 4.82
N SER A 83 11.64 18.90 5.76
CA SER A 83 12.60 20.01 5.80
C SER A 83 13.89 19.69 6.54
N SER A 84 14.03 18.50 7.12
CA SER A 84 15.26 18.08 7.80
C SER A 84 16.44 18.20 6.83
N GLN A 85 17.57 18.71 7.33
CA GLN A 85 18.79 18.87 6.56
C GLN A 85 19.24 17.56 5.92
N GLU A 86 18.96 16.41 6.53
CA GLU A 86 19.26 15.09 5.97
C GLU A 86 18.41 14.80 4.72
N ILE A 87 17.10 15.04 4.77
CA ILE A 87 16.20 14.84 3.62
C ILE A 87 16.51 15.86 2.52
N GLN A 88 16.82 17.10 2.88
CA GLN A 88 17.26 18.11 1.91
C GLN A 88 18.58 17.72 1.24
N LYS A 89 19.56 17.23 2.01
CA LYS A 89 20.83 16.73 1.47
C LYS A 89 20.62 15.52 0.56
N LEU A 90 19.75 14.58 0.93
CA LEU A 90 19.37 13.44 0.10
C LEU A 90 18.71 13.88 -1.21
N LYS A 91 17.79 14.86 -1.17
CA LYS A 91 17.17 15.44 -2.38
C LYS A 91 18.23 16.07 -3.29
N MET A 92 19.17 16.83 -2.74
CA MET A 92 20.28 17.43 -3.50
C MET A 92 21.20 16.35 -4.11
N LEU A 93 21.50 15.29 -3.36
CA LEU A 93 22.27 14.13 -3.87
C LEU A 93 21.52 13.39 -4.99
N GLN A 94 20.20 13.24 -4.90
CA GLN A 94 19.36 12.67 -5.95
C GLN A 94 19.42 13.51 -7.25
N VAL A 95 19.36 14.83 -7.13
CA VAL A 95 19.50 15.76 -8.27
C VAL A 95 20.89 15.66 -8.91
N GLN A 96 21.94 15.60 -8.10
CA GLN A 96 23.30 15.43 -8.62
C GLN A 96 23.48 14.07 -9.32
N GLY A 97 22.95 12.99 -8.74
CA GLY A 97 22.99 11.66 -9.33
C GLY A 97 22.26 11.57 -10.67
N THR A 98 21.04 12.12 -10.75
CA THR A 98 20.26 12.15 -12.00
C THR A 98 20.98 12.93 -13.11
N ARG A 99 21.56 14.09 -12.78
CA ARG A 99 22.38 14.87 -13.72
C ARG A 99 23.58 14.10 -14.25
N HIS A 100 24.29 13.36 -13.38
CA HIS A 100 25.41 12.51 -13.81
C HIS A 100 24.97 11.39 -14.75
N VAL A 101 23.83 10.73 -14.47
CA VAL A 101 23.29 9.66 -15.31
C VAL A 101 22.88 10.17 -16.69
N GLU A 102 22.23 11.34 -16.77
CA GLU A 102 21.86 11.95 -18.04
C GLU A 102 23.09 12.28 -18.91
N ILE A 103 24.13 12.86 -18.30
CA ILE A 103 25.38 13.18 -19.00
C ILE A 103 26.07 11.91 -19.50
N LEU A 104 26.20 10.88 -18.64
CA LEU A 104 26.81 9.60 -19.02
C LEU A 104 26.04 8.92 -20.15
N GLY A 105 24.70 8.96 -20.11
CA GLY A 105 23.85 8.46 -21.19
C GLY A 105 24.06 9.21 -22.51
N GLY A 106 24.23 10.53 -22.45
CA GLY A 106 24.58 11.36 -23.61
C GLY A 106 25.93 11.00 -24.22
N ILE A 107 26.97 10.88 -23.39
CA ILE A 107 28.31 10.50 -23.83
C ILE A 107 28.32 9.10 -24.46
N ALA A 108 27.65 8.13 -23.82
CA ALA A 108 27.55 6.77 -24.33
C ALA A 108 26.91 6.71 -25.73
N LYS A 109 25.82 7.46 -25.95
CA LYS A 109 25.19 7.58 -27.28
C LYS A 109 26.14 8.17 -28.32
N TYR A 110 26.90 9.20 -27.96
CA TYR A 110 27.84 9.84 -28.87
C TYR A 110 29.00 8.91 -29.26
N LEU A 111 29.54 8.16 -28.29
CA LEU A 111 30.59 7.16 -28.55
C LEU A 111 30.09 6.04 -29.48
N LEU A 112 28.84 5.58 -29.30
CA LEU A 112 28.23 4.59 -30.19
C LEU A 112 28.05 5.12 -31.62
N LEU A 113 27.72 6.40 -31.79
CA LEU A 113 27.65 7.02 -33.12
C LEU A 113 29.02 7.09 -33.79
N ILE A 114 30.06 7.47 -33.05
CA ILE A 114 31.44 7.52 -33.58
C ILE A 114 31.89 6.13 -34.03
N THR A 115 31.73 5.10 -33.19
CA THR A 115 32.16 3.74 -33.56
C THR A 115 31.39 3.20 -34.77
N CYS A 116 30.11 3.54 -34.91
CA CYS A 116 29.31 3.21 -36.08
C CYS A 116 29.82 3.90 -37.36
N ILE A 117 30.21 5.17 -37.29
CA ILE A 117 30.78 5.88 -38.44
C ILE A 117 32.10 5.24 -38.87
N PHE A 118 32.99 4.94 -37.92
CA PHE A 118 34.27 4.27 -38.21
C PHE A 118 34.07 2.87 -38.81
N SER A 119 33.09 2.10 -38.32
CA SER A 119 32.82 0.78 -38.90
C SER A 119 32.28 0.89 -40.33
N VAL A 120 31.39 1.85 -40.61
CA VAL A 120 30.89 2.10 -41.97
C VAL A 120 32.04 2.52 -42.90
N THR A 121 32.89 3.47 -42.51
CA THR A 121 33.98 3.95 -43.38
C THR A 121 34.99 2.86 -43.70
N THR A 122 35.36 2.05 -42.70
CA THR A 122 36.28 0.92 -42.89
C THR A 122 35.68 -0.15 -43.82
N VAL A 123 34.40 -0.50 -43.65
CA VAL A 123 33.69 -1.43 -44.55
C VAL A 123 33.64 -0.87 -45.98
N THR A 124 33.30 0.40 -46.16
CA THR A 124 33.24 1.01 -47.50
C THR A 124 34.61 1.04 -48.18
N ALA A 125 35.69 1.33 -47.44
CA ALA A 125 37.04 1.32 -47.99
C ALA A 125 37.46 -0.07 -48.44
N MET A 126 37.17 -1.11 -47.64
CA MET A 126 37.46 -2.51 -48.01
C MET A 126 36.69 -2.94 -49.26
N ILE A 127 35.40 -2.58 -49.38
CA ILE A 127 34.61 -2.85 -50.58
C ILE A 127 35.24 -2.19 -51.81
N ILE A 128 35.60 -0.91 -51.74
CA ILE A 128 36.23 -0.20 -52.86
C ILE A 128 37.52 -0.90 -53.30
N VAL A 129 38.37 -1.29 -52.34
CA VAL A 129 39.63 -2.01 -52.64
C VAL A 129 39.36 -3.36 -53.32
N VAL A 130 38.32 -4.10 -52.92
CA VAL A 130 38.01 -5.41 -53.51
C VAL A 130 37.41 -5.32 -54.92
N TYR A 131 36.60 -4.29 -55.20
CA TYR A 131 35.87 -4.18 -56.47
C TYR A 131 36.54 -3.27 -57.52
N CYS A 132 37.51 -2.44 -57.12
CA CYS A 132 38.22 -1.53 -58.04
C CYS A 132 39.69 -1.93 -58.32
N LEU A 133 40.16 -3.05 -57.79
CA LEU A 133 41.44 -3.71 -58.14
C LEU A 133 41.16 -5.03 -58.87
#